data_AF-A0A7S0QQW0-F1
#
_entry.id   AF-A0A7S0QQW0-F1
#
_cell.length_a   1.000
_cell.length_b   1.000
_cell.length_c   1.000
_cell.angle_alpha   90.00
_cell.angle_beta   90.00
_cell.angle_gamma   90.00
#
_symmetry.space_group_name_H-M   'P 1'
#
loop_
_entity.id
_entity.type
_entity.pdbx_description
1 polymer ?
#
loop_
_entity_poly.entity_id
_entity_poly.type
_entity_poly.pdbx_seq_one_letter_code
_entity_poly.pdbx_strand_id
1 'polypeptide(L)'
;GEDATIIAYGQTGSGKTYTMGTSESASTGLCQLAAADIFAFISQNSSDALPPIKVRASFIQIYNEKVTDLLATPDQAKVGLVLKERDGRVSAEGMLSEWVDSVDQLSAL
;
A
#
# COMPACT_ATOMS: atom_id res chain seq x y z
N GLY A 1 9.40 11.79 10.30
CA GLY A 1 9.05 11.10 9.06
C GLY A 1 8.44 12.10 8.13
N GLU A 2 8.75 11.99 6.84
CA GLU A 2 8.14 12.79 5.78
C GLU A 2 7.29 11.87 4.89
N ASP A 3 6.30 12.45 4.21
CA ASP A 3 5.48 11.71 3.25
C ASP A 3 6.24 11.56 1.94
N ALA A 4 6.35 10.32 1.43
CA ALA A 4 7.01 10.00 0.17
C ALA A 4 6.01 9.38 -0.81
N THR A 5 6.15 9.64 -2.11
CA THR A 5 5.27 9.10 -3.15
C THR A 5 6.06 8.75 -4.40
N ILE A 6 5.79 7.58 -4.96
CA ILE A 6 6.36 7.09 -6.22
C ILE A 6 5.21 6.79 -7.18
N ILE A 7 5.31 7.26 -8.42
CA ILE A 7 4.31 7.06 -9.47
C ILE A 7 4.99 6.45 -10.69
N ALA A 8 4.48 5.32 -11.18
CA ALA A 8 4.88 4.74 -12.47
C ALA A 8 3.93 5.21 -13.58
N TYR A 9 4.46 5.92 -14.58
CA TYR A 9 3.70 6.49 -15.70
C TYR A 9 4.26 6.03 -17.05
N GLY A 10 3.38 5.85 -18.04
CA GLY A 10 3.73 5.38 -19.38
C GLY A 10 2.56 4.67 -20.08
N GLN A 11 2.73 4.35 -21.37
CA GLN A 11 1.72 3.66 -22.16
C GLN A 11 1.44 2.22 -21.68
N THR A 12 0.31 1.62 -22.08
CA THR A 12 0.05 0.19 -21.83
C THR A 12 1.16 -0.67 -22.44
N GLY A 13 1.62 -1.68 -21.69
CA GLY A 13 2.75 -2.53 -22.09
C GLY A 13 4.14 -1.94 -21.82
N SER A 14 4.26 -0.70 -21.30
CA SER A 14 5.57 -0.09 -20.98
C SER A 14 6.25 -0.62 -19.71
N GLY A 15 5.67 -1.62 -19.04
CA GLY A 15 6.24 -2.21 -17.83
C GLY A 15 5.87 -1.54 -16.50
N LYS A 16 4.89 -0.63 -16.44
CA LYS A 16 4.48 0.02 -15.16
C LYS A 16 4.21 -0.98 -14.02
N THR A 17 3.38 -1.99 -14.29
CA THR A 17 3.02 -3.05 -13.33
C THR A 17 4.25 -3.90 -12.98
N TYR A 18 5.09 -4.20 -13.97
CA TYR A 18 6.32 -4.96 -13.78
C TYR A 18 7.31 -4.22 -12.85
N THR A 19 7.49 -2.92 -13.05
CA THR A 19 8.37 -2.09 -12.21
C THR A 19 7.82 -1.91 -10.79
N MET A 20 6.52 -1.59 -10.64
CA MET A 20 5.93 -1.40 -9.31
C MET A 20 5.85 -2.72 -8.52
N GLY A 21 5.60 -3.84 -9.18
CA GLY A 21 5.37 -5.13 -8.54
C GLY A 21 4.01 -5.16 -7.83
N THR A 22 3.03 -5.79 -8.48
CA THR A 22 1.73 -6.12 -7.87
C THR A 22 1.59 -7.64 -7.76
N SER A 23 0.61 -8.13 -6.98
CA SER A 23 0.45 -9.55 -6.61
C SER A 23 0.44 -10.55 -7.78
N GLU A 24 0.20 -10.09 -9.01
CA GLU A 24 0.17 -10.93 -10.22
C GLU A 24 1.54 -11.26 -10.81
N SER A 25 2.63 -10.62 -10.36
CA SER A 25 3.98 -10.84 -10.90
C SER A 25 4.86 -11.59 -9.91
N ALA A 26 5.39 -12.75 -10.31
CA ALA A 26 6.36 -13.55 -9.52
C ALA A 26 7.74 -12.87 -9.35
N SER A 27 7.91 -11.64 -9.86
CA SER A 27 9.14 -10.86 -9.81
C SER A 27 9.07 -9.80 -8.71
N THR A 28 10.17 -9.66 -7.94
CA THR A 28 10.33 -8.64 -6.91
C THR A 28 10.32 -7.23 -7.52
N GLY A 29 9.17 -6.56 -7.51
CA GLY A 29 9.03 -5.16 -7.92
C GLY A 29 9.24 -4.17 -6.77
N LEU A 30 9.15 -2.87 -7.07
CA LEU A 30 9.43 -1.78 -6.12
C LEU A 30 8.67 -1.90 -4.79
N CYS A 31 7.39 -2.30 -4.80
CA CYS A 31 6.60 -2.45 -3.58
C CYS A 31 7.21 -3.48 -2.61
N GLN A 32 7.64 -4.63 -3.13
CA GLN A 32 8.26 -5.69 -2.31
C GLN A 32 9.67 -5.31 -1.85
N LEU A 33 10.45 -4.64 -2.72
CA LEU A 33 11.78 -4.13 -2.35
C LEU A 33 11.70 -3.07 -1.24
N ALA A 34 10.79 -2.10 -1.39
CA ALA A 34 10.58 -1.06 -0.37
C ALA A 34 10.10 -1.66 0.96
N ALA A 35 9.21 -2.65 0.92
CA ALA A 35 8.78 -3.35 2.12
C ALA A 35 9.94 -4.09 2.80
N ALA A 36 10.78 -4.79 2.03
CA ALA A 36 11.96 -5.47 2.55
C ALA A 36 12.92 -4.49 3.23
N ASP A 37 13.19 -3.34 2.61
CA ASP A 37 14.02 -2.30 3.18
C ASP A 37 13.43 -1.72 4.48
N ILE A 38 12.11 -1.47 4.51
CA ILE A 38 11.40 -0.99 5.71
C ILE A 38 11.54 -1.99 6.87
N PHE A 39 11.26 -3.28 6.63
CA PHE A 39 11.33 -4.28 7.70
C PHE A 39 12.78 -4.58 8.11
N ALA A 40 13.74 -4.54 7.18
CA ALA A 40 15.16 -4.61 7.49
C ALA A 40 15.57 -3.44 8.41
N PHE A 41 15.15 -2.21 8.09
CA PHE A 41 15.40 -1.04 8.94
C PHE A 41 14.79 -1.20 10.34
N ILE A 42 13.54 -1.67 10.43
CA ILE A 42 12.87 -1.88 11.73
C ILE A 42 13.64 -2.91 12.56
N SER A 43 14.02 -4.05 11.97
CA SER A 43 14.75 -5.11 12.69
C SER A 43 16.14 -4.68 13.17
N GLN A 44 16.84 -3.83 12.41
CA GLN A 44 18.16 -3.31 12.78
C GLN A 44 18.10 -2.24 13.88
N ASN A 45 16.98 -1.53 13.99
CA ASN A 45 16.82 -0.40 14.90
C ASN A 45 15.85 -0.67 16.05
N SER A 46 15.30 -1.88 16.15
CA SER A 46 14.48 -2.29 17.29
C SER A 46 15.35 -2.49 18.53
N SER A 47 15.05 -1.74 19.60
CA SER A 47 15.65 -1.92 20.92
C SER A 47 14.62 -1.59 22.01
N ASP A 48 14.78 -2.15 23.21
CA ASP A 48 13.88 -1.90 24.35
C ASP A 48 13.82 -0.42 24.77
N ALA A 49 14.80 0.37 24.36
CA ALA A 49 14.89 1.80 24.65
C ALA A 49 14.10 2.69 23.66
N LEU A 50 13.61 2.13 22.55
CA LEU A 50 12.88 2.88 21.51
C LEU A 50 11.43 2.41 21.41
N PRO A 51 10.48 3.32 21.09
CA PRO A 51 9.11 2.93 20.84
C PRO A 51 9.03 2.00 19.61
N PRO A 52 8.13 1.00 19.63
CA PRO A 52 8.00 0.07 18.52
C PRO A 52 7.50 0.78 17.27
N ILE A 53 8.19 0.57 16.15
CA ILE A 53 7.74 1.01 14.83
C ILE A 53 6.70 0.00 14.35
N LYS A 54 5.53 0.48 13.95
CA LYS A 54 4.45 -0.35 13.41
C LYS A 54 4.15 0.04 11.97
N VAL A 55 3.89 -0.94 11.12
CA VAL A 55 3.59 -0.75 9.70
C VAL A 55 2.14 -1.15 9.44
N ARG A 56 1.42 -0.30 8.71
CA ARG A 56 0.05 -0.54 8.30
C ARG A 56 -0.06 -0.34 6.79
N ALA A 57 -0.70 -1.26 6.10
CA ALA A 57 -0.86 -1.23 4.65
C ALA A 57 -2.35 -1.11 4.27
N SER A 58 -2.61 -0.45 3.15
CA SER A 58 -3.94 -0.30 2.56
C SER A 58 -3.80 -0.27 1.04
N PHE A 59 -4.69 -0.96 0.33
CA PHE A 59 -4.67 -1.05 -1.13
C PHE A 59 -5.96 -0.49 -1.70
N ILE A 60 -5.85 0.50 -2.59
CA ILE A 60 -6.99 1.10 -3.27
C ILE A 60 -6.79 1.08 -4.78
N GLN A 61 -7.88 0.94 -5.51
CA GLN A 61 -7.93 1.10 -6.95
C GLN A 61 -8.83 2.29 -7.30
N ILE A 62 -8.36 3.14 -8.21
CA ILE A 62 -9.17 4.20 -8.81
C ILE A 62 -9.41 3.81 -10.25
N TYR A 63 -10.67 3.55 -10.60
CA TYR A 63 -11.06 3.18 -11.95
C TYR A 63 -12.40 3.84 -12.30
N ASN A 64 -12.45 4.56 -13.43
CA ASN A 64 -13.64 5.28 -13.88
C ASN A 64 -14.25 6.18 -12.78
N GLU A 65 -13.42 7.03 -12.16
CA GLU A 65 -13.79 7.91 -11.04
C GLU A 65 -14.32 7.21 -9.78
N LYS A 66 -14.25 5.87 -9.73
CA LYS A 66 -14.64 5.08 -8.56
C LYS A 66 -13.41 4.64 -7.79
N VAL A 67 -13.36 4.99 -6.51
CA VAL A 67 -12.37 4.48 -5.56
C VAL A 67 -12.89 3.17 -4.97
N THR A 68 -12.11 2.10 -5.08
CA THR A 68 -12.45 0.77 -4.59
C THR A 68 -11.38 0.30 -3.62
N ASP A 69 -11.80 -0.22 -2.47
CA ASP A 69 -10.92 -0.87 -1.51
C ASP A 69 -10.58 -2.29 -2.02
N LEU A 70 -9.30 -2.59 -2.15
CA LEU A 70 -8.82 -3.89 -2.63
C LEU A 70 -8.69 -4.93 -1.51
N LEU A 71 -8.73 -4.52 -0.24
CA LEU A 71 -8.74 -5.42 0.92
C LEU A 71 -10.17 -5.79 1.35
N ALA A 72 -11.17 -5.12 0.78
CA ALA A 72 -12.56 -5.35 1.10
C ALA A 72 -13.10 -6.64 0.48
N THR A 73 -14.09 -7.25 1.13
CA THR A 73 -14.82 -8.37 0.54
C THR A 73 -15.46 -7.96 -0.80
N PRO A 74 -15.73 -8.90 -1.73
CA PRO A 74 -16.31 -8.58 -3.02
C PRO A 74 -17.62 -7.77 -2.96
N ASP A 75 -18.42 -7.93 -1.90
CA ASP A 75 -19.65 -7.16 -1.70
C ASP A 75 -19.39 -5.75 -1.18
N GLN A 76 -18.41 -5.58 -0.30
CA GLN A 76 -17.99 -4.26 0.19
C GLN A 76 -17.31 -3.44 -0.93
N ALA A 77 -16.49 -4.07 -1.76
CA ALA A 77 -15.80 -3.43 -2.88
C ALA A 77 -16.78 -2.81 -3.92
N LYS A 78 -18.01 -3.32 -4.02
CA LYS A 78 -19.04 -2.77 -4.93
C LYS A 78 -19.51 -1.37 -4.54
N VAL A 79 -19.49 -1.03 -3.25
CA VAL A 79 -20.04 0.24 -2.75
C VAL A 79 -19.14 1.43 -3.11
N GLY A 80 -17.83 1.20 -3.24
CA GLY A 80 -16.84 2.24 -3.46
C GLY A 80 -16.60 3.10 -2.21
N LEU A 81 -15.40 3.65 -2.09
CA LEU A 81 -15.01 4.51 -0.98
C LEU A 81 -15.41 5.97 -1.26
N VAL A 82 -15.89 6.66 -0.23
CA VAL A 82 -16.21 8.10 -0.29
C VAL A 82 -14.96 8.89 0.07
N LEU A 83 -14.59 9.84 -0.79
CA LEU A 83 -13.50 10.77 -0.51
C LEU A 83 -14.01 11.96 0.31
N LYS A 84 -13.29 12.28 1.39
CA LYS A 84 -13.52 13.44 2.24
C LYS A 84 -12.27 14.31 2.28
N GLU A 85 -12.48 15.61 2.16
CA GLU A 85 -11.43 16.62 2.30
C GLU A 85 -11.57 17.33 3.65
N ARG A 86 -10.47 17.43 4.41
CA ARG A 86 -10.41 18.21 5.63
C ARG A 86 -9.02 18.85 5.74
N ASP A 87 -8.98 20.16 5.97
CA ASP A 87 -7.73 20.93 6.14
C ASP A 87 -6.72 20.72 4.99
N GLY A 88 -7.22 20.64 3.75
CA GLY A 88 -6.38 20.40 2.55
C GLY A 88 -5.88 18.96 2.40
N ARG A 89 -6.34 18.02 3.25
CA ARG A 89 -6.02 16.59 3.17
C ARG A 89 -7.23 15.80 2.68
N VAL A 90 -7.04 15.04 1.61
CA VAL A 90 -8.04 14.09 1.10
C VAL A 90 -7.85 12.74 1.79
N SER A 91 -8.97 12.11 2.18
CA SER A 91 -9.00 10.81 2.84
C SER A 91 -10.16 9.97 2.31
N ALA A 92 -9.96 8.66 2.20
CA ALA A 92 -11.02 7.72 1.84
C ALA A 92 -11.68 7.19 3.12
N GLU A 93 -12.96 7.50 3.33
CA GLU A 93 -13.71 7.07 4.51
C GLU A 93 -14.05 5.57 4.44
N GLY A 94 -13.84 4.87 5.55
CA GLY A 94 -14.10 3.43 5.63
C GLY A 94 -13.04 2.55 4.97
N MET A 95 -11.93 3.13 4.50
CA MET A 95 -10.80 2.38 3.94
C MET A 95 -10.22 1.41 4.97
N LEU A 96 -10.13 0.14 4.58
CA LEU A 96 -9.51 -0.91 5.36
C LEU A 96 -8.00 -0.77 5.33
N SER A 97 -7.39 -1.22 6.43
CA SER A 97 -5.95 -1.18 6.58
C SER A 97 -5.51 -2.27 7.54
N GLU A 98 -4.51 -3.04 7.15
CA GLU A 98 -4.02 -4.19 7.90
C GLU A 98 -2.67 -3.89 8.53
N TRP A 99 -2.48 -4.35 9.77
CA TRP A 99 -1.16 -4.31 10.42
C TRP A 99 -0.29 -5.40 9.82
N VAL A 100 0.90 -5.03 9.37
CA VAL A 100 1.86 -5.94 8.75
C VAL A 100 3.18 -5.94 9.50
N ASP A 101 3.76 -7.12 9.70
CA ASP A 101 5.04 -7.32 10.39
C ASP A 101 6.15 -7.89 9.50
N SER A 102 5.82 -8.28 8.27
CA SER A 102 6.73 -8.95 7.35
C SER A 102 6.36 -8.69 5.88
N VAL A 103 7.34 -8.90 4.99
CA VAL A 103 7.14 -8.80 3.54
C VAL A 103 6.17 -9.86 3.03
N ASP A 104 6.22 -11.07 3.62
CA ASP A 104 5.33 -12.18 3.25
C ASP A 104 3.88 -11.86 3.62
N GLN A 105 3.65 -11.30 4.82
CA GLN A 105 2.30 -10.86 5.22
C GLN A 105 1.78 -9.74 4.31
N LEU A 106 2.62 -8.75 3.98
CA LEU A 106 2.24 -7.69 3.05
C LEU A 106 1.89 -8.24 1.65
N SER A 107 2.61 -9.26 1.20
CA SER A 107 2.40 -9.89 -0.12
C SER A 107 1.16 -10.79 -0.16
N ALA A 108 0.66 -11.21 1.00
CA ALA A 108 -0.53 -12.04 1.15
C ALA A 108 -1.84 -11.23 1.31
N LEU A 109 -1.75 -9.90 1.43
CA LEU A 109 -2.89 -8.99 1.41
C LEU A 109 -3.50 -8.89 0.00
#